data_AF-A0A935MHY1-F1
#
_entry.id   AF-A0A935MHY1-F1
#
_cell.length_a   1.000
_cell.length_b   1.000
_cell.length_c   1.000
_cell.angle_alpha   90.00
_cell.angle_beta   90.00
_cell.angle_gamma   90.00
#
_symmetry.space_group_name_H-M   'P 1'
#
loop_
_entity.id
_entity.type
_entity.pdbx_description
1 polymer ?
#
loop_
_entity_poly.entity_id
_entity_poly.type
_entity_poly.pdbx_seq_one_letter_code
_entity_poly.pdbx_strand_id
1 'polypeptide(L)'
;MAKLSTEELLEAFKEMTLIELSEFVKQFEETFGVTAAAPVAVGVAAVGGGSADAPAEEEKDEFDVVLVAAGDKKIQVIKEVRALTSLGLKEAKDLVDGAPKAVLEKVDKVAAEKAKELLEGAGATVELK
;
A
#
# COMPACT_ATOMS: atom_id res chain seq x y z
N MET A 1 -21.45 -19.78 21.62
CA MET A 1 -21.68 -18.49 20.93
C MET A 1 -21.95 -18.82 19.48
N ALA A 2 -23.10 -18.41 18.93
CA ALA A 2 -23.37 -18.58 17.51
C ALA A 2 -22.28 -17.84 16.73
N LYS A 3 -21.57 -18.54 15.85
CA LYS A 3 -20.67 -17.88 14.90
C LYS A 3 -21.57 -17.25 13.86
N LEU A 4 -21.61 -15.92 13.83
CA LEU A 4 -22.15 -15.20 12.68
C LEU A 4 -21.36 -15.65 11.45
N SER A 5 -22.05 -15.92 10.36
CA SER A 5 -21.38 -16.19 9.09
C SER A 5 -20.71 -14.91 8.59
N THR A 6 -19.70 -15.06 7.74
CA THR A 6 -19.04 -13.91 7.10
C THR A 6 -20.04 -13.04 6.34
N GLU A 7 -21.09 -13.64 5.79
CA GLU A 7 -22.15 -12.95 5.04
C GLU A 7 -23.02 -12.08 5.97
N GLU A 8 -23.40 -12.60 7.14
CA GLU A 8 -24.15 -11.85 8.15
C GLU A 8 -23.35 -10.68 8.72
N LEU A 9 -22.03 -10.84 8.87
CA LEU A 9 -21.12 -9.74 9.26
C LEU A 9 -21.02 -8.67 8.16
N LEU A 10 -20.95 -9.09 6.90
CA LEU A 10 -20.90 -8.17 5.76
C LEU A 10 -22.20 -7.39 5.58
N GLU A 11 -23.36 -7.98 5.89
CA GLU A 11 -24.63 -7.25 5.89
C GLU A 11 -24.65 -6.17 6.98
N ALA A 12 -24.19 -6.50 8.19
CA ALA A 12 -24.07 -5.51 9.27
C ALA A 12 -23.11 -4.36 8.91
N PHE A 13 -22.01 -4.64 8.22
CA PHE A 13 -21.07 -3.60 7.77
C PHE A 13 -21.62 -2.71 6.66
N LYS A 14 -22.57 -3.19 5.83
CA LYS A 14 -23.20 -2.39 4.77
C LYS A 14 -24.18 -1.36 5.32
N GLU A 15 -24.77 -1.63 6.49
CA GLU A 15 -25.70 -0.72 7.15
C GLU A 15 -24.99 0.37 7.96
N MET A 16 -23.69 0.20 8.22
CA MET A 16 -22.86 1.20 8.91
C MET A 16 -22.40 2.32 7.97
N THR A 17 -22.32 3.53 8.52
CA THR A 17 -21.68 4.66 7.85
C THR A 17 -20.15 4.52 7.89
N LEU A 18 -19.46 5.22 6.98
CA LEU A 18 -17.99 5.21 6.92
C LEU A 18 -17.32 5.63 8.23
N ILE A 19 -17.98 6.47 9.03
CA ILE A 19 -17.46 6.92 10.33
C ILE A 19 -17.55 5.79 11.35
N GLU A 20 -18.70 5.10 11.40
CA GLU A 20 -18.93 3.97 12.32
C GLU A 20 -18.02 2.78 11.99
N LEU A 21 -17.77 2.52 10.71
CA LEU A 21 -16.80 1.51 10.29
C LEU A 21 -15.37 1.86 10.74
N SER A 22 -14.97 3.14 10.67
CA SER A 22 -13.66 3.59 11.14
C SER A 22 -13.51 3.46 12.66
N GLU A 23 -14.57 3.70 13.42
CA GLU A 23 -14.60 3.49 14.87
C GLU A 23 -14.56 2.00 15.23
N PHE A 24 -15.29 1.17 14.49
CA PHE A 24 -15.25 -0.29 14.65
C PHE A 24 -13.86 -0.86 14.39
N VAL A 25 -13.17 -0.42 13.34
CA VAL A 25 -11.79 -0.82 13.06
C VAL A 25 -10.89 -0.50 14.25
N LYS A 26 -10.95 0.72 14.79
CA LYS A 26 -10.14 1.08 15.98
C LYS A 26 -10.43 0.18 17.19
N GLN A 27 -11.70 -0.09 17.47
CA GLN A 27 -12.08 -0.98 18.57
C GLN A 27 -11.65 -2.43 18.33
N PHE A 28 -11.69 -2.88 17.08
CA PHE A 28 -11.21 -4.20 16.67
C PHE A 28 -9.70 -4.33 16.87
N GLU A 29 -8.94 -3.31 16.45
CA GLU A 29 -7.49 -3.20 16.66
C GLU A 29 -7.12 -3.26 18.16
N GLU A 30 -7.82 -2.51 19.01
CA GLU A 30 -7.60 -2.51 20.46
C GLU A 30 -7.99 -3.84 21.13
N THR A 31 -9.13 -4.41 20.74
CA THR A 31 -9.68 -5.64 21.37
C THR A 31 -8.84 -6.87 21.02
N PHE A 32 -8.40 -6.98 19.77
CA PHE A 32 -7.64 -8.12 19.29
C PHE A 32 -6.13 -7.88 19.30
N GLY A 33 -5.68 -6.72 19.78
CA GLY A 33 -4.27 -6.34 19.79
C GLY A 33 -3.66 -6.27 18.38
N VAL A 34 -4.51 -6.06 17.37
CA VAL A 34 -4.11 -5.93 15.97
C VAL A 34 -3.82 -4.47 15.74
N THR A 35 -2.68 -3.97 16.20
CA THR A 35 -2.27 -2.61 15.85
C THR A 35 -1.81 -2.57 14.40
N ALA A 36 -2.14 -1.53 13.64
CA ALA A 36 -1.46 -1.16 12.39
C ALA A 36 0.01 -0.73 12.65
N ALA A 37 0.78 -1.58 13.32
CA ALA A 37 2.17 -1.39 13.65
C ALA A 37 3.00 -2.13 12.61
N ALA A 38 3.72 -1.35 11.81
CA ALA A 38 4.76 -1.78 10.90
C ALA A 38 5.65 -2.89 11.51
N PRO A 39 6.16 -3.85 10.70
CA PRO A 39 7.17 -4.78 11.16
C PRO A 39 8.44 -3.99 11.52
N VAL A 40 8.58 -3.68 12.81
CA VAL A 40 9.82 -3.20 13.41
C VAL A 40 10.85 -4.32 13.28
N ALA A 41 11.91 -3.99 12.55
CA ALA A 41 13.10 -4.80 12.41
C ALA A 41 13.57 -5.34 13.77
N VAL A 42 13.31 -6.62 14.04
CA VAL A 42 14.03 -7.39 15.04
C VAL A 42 15.23 -8.00 14.32
N GLY A 43 16.29 -7.21 14.18
CA GLY A 43 17.61 -7.77 14.01
C GLY A 43 18.11 -8.29 15.35
N VAL A 44 18.11 -9.61 15.55
CA VAL A 44 19.09 -10.27 16.43
C VAL A 44 19.44 -11.63 15.83
N ALA A 45 20.75 -11.82 15.72
CA ALA A 45 21.48 -13.00 15.30
C ALA A 45 20.94 -14.35 15.82
N ALA A 46 21.10 -15.39 14.99
CA ALA A 46 21.94 -16.57 15.22
C ALA A 46 21.29 -17.88 14.74
N VAL A 47 22.19 -18.76 14.24
CA VAL A 47 22.00 -20.18 13.90
C VAL A 47 21.14 -20.41 12.64
N GLY A 48 21.64 -20.95 11.53
CA GLY A 48 22.67 -21.96 11.36
C GLY A 48 22.01 -23.23 10.82
N GLY A 49 22.20 -23.50 9.52
CA GLY A 49 22.07 -24.84 8.94
C GLY A 49 20.70 -25.22 8.35
N GLY A 50 20.72 -25.64 7.09
CA GLY A 50 19.97 -26.82 6.68
C GLY A 50 18.77 -26.62 5.76
N SER A 51 19.06 -26.81 4.48
CA SER A 51 18.23 -27.57 3.52
C SER A 51 17.09 -26.85 2.80
N ALA A 52 17.09 -27.14 1.50
CA ALA A 52 16.19 -26.67 0.48
C ALA A 52 14.72 -26.99 0.78
N ASP A 53 13.87 -26.00 0.52
CA ASP A 53 12.59 -26.23 -0.14
C ASP A 53 12.34 -25.07 -1.12
N ALA A 54 11.53 -25.35 -2.13
CA ALA A 54 11.32 -24.57 -3.34
C ALA A 54 10.68 -23.18 -3.04
N PRO A 55 10.66 -22.24 -4.00
CA PRO A 55 10.38 -20.84 -3.71
C PRO A 55 8.98 -20.72 -3.13
N ALA A 56 8.90 -20.38 -1.85
CA ALA A 56 7.72 -19.78 -1.30
C ALA A 56 7.45 -18.56 -2.19
N GLU A 57 6.34 -18.60 -2.92
CA GLU A 57 5.61 -17.39 -3.28
C GLU A 57 5.41 -16.66 -1.95
N GLU A 58 6.36 -15.79 -1.61
CA GLU A 58 6.20 -14.78 -0.58
C GLU A 58 4.92 -14.05 -0.99
N GLU A 59 3.84 -14.25 -0.22
CA GLU A 59 2.63 -13.44 -0.32
C GLU A 59 3.09 -11.99 -0.21
N LYS A 60 3.27 -11.32 -1.35
CA LYS A 60 3.61 -9.90 -1.41
C LYS A 60 2.39 -9.14 -0.93
N ASP A 61 2.28 -8.98 0.38
CA ASP A 61 1.33 -8.07 1.02
C ASP A 61 1.76 -6.61 0.85
N GLU A 62 2.98 -6.39 0.37
CA GLU A 62 3.60 -5.08 0.13
C GLU A 62 3.99 -4.94 -1.34
N PHE A 63 3.58 -3.84 -1.97
CA PHE A 63 3.87 -3.48 -3.34
C PHE A 63 4.60 -2.14 -3.42
N ASP A 64 5.55 -2.04 -4.33
CA ASP A 64 6.21 -0.80 -4.68
C ASP A 64 5.59 -0.23 -5.95
N VAL A 65 5.15 1.03 -5.89
CA VAL A 65 4.59 1.77 -7.02
C VAL A 65 5.74 2.50 -7.72
N VAL A 66 6.26 1.92 -8.79
CA VAL A 66 7.40 2.46 -9.55
C VAL A 66 6.90 3.28 -10.72
N LEU A 67 7.22 4.58 -10.73
CA LEU A 67 7.04 5.43 -11.89
C LEU A 67 8.12 5.11 -12.92
N VAL A 68 7.74 4.48 -14.03
CA VAL A 68 8.64 4.11 -15.12
C VAL A 68 8.85 5.30 -16.07
N ALA A 69 7.79 6.04 -16.37
CA ALA A 69 7.85 7.22 -17.22
C ALA A 69 6.71 8.20 -16.90
N ALA A 70 6.98 9.50 -17.00
CA ALA A 70 6.01 10.55 -16.75
C ALA A 70 5.15 10.94 -17.98
N GLY A 71 5.50 10.42 -19.17
CA GLY A 71 4.86 10.78 -20.43
C GLY A 71 4.92 12.28 -20.75
N ASP A 72 4.03 12.71 -21.65
CA ASP A 72 3.96 14.09 -22.14
C ASP A 72 3.29 15.05 -21.13
N LYS A 73 2.48 14.50 -20.21
CA LYS A 73 1.67 15.27 -19.24
C LYS A 73 2.38 15.42 -17.90
N LYS A 74 3.68 15.72 -17.94
CA LYS A 74 4.59 15.73 -16.78
C LYS A 74 4.10 16.57 -15.60
N ILE A 75 3.47 17.72 -15.84
CA ILE A 75 2.92 18.58 -14.78
C ILE A 75 1.76 17.89 -14.05
N GLN A 76 0.91 17.13 -14.76
CA GLN A 76 -0.18 16.38 -14.15
C GLN A 76 0.37 15.24 -13.29
N VAL A 77 1.36 14.51 -13.79
CA VAL A 77 2.05 13.45 -13.01
C VAL A 77 2.72 14.02 -11.76
N ILE A 78 3.41 15.16 -11.84
CA ILE A 78 4.00 15.83 -10.67
C ILE A 78 2.93 16.20 -9.63
N LYS A 79 1.74 16.62 -10.07
CA LYS A 79 0.64 16.95 -9.15
C LYS A 79 0.16 15.71 -8.39
N GLU A 80 -0.02 14.59 -9.08
CA GLU A 80 -0.44 13.33 -8.45
C GLU A 80 0.66 12.75 -7.55
N VAL A 81 1.93 12.79 -7.97
CA VAL A 81 3.07 12.39 -7.11
C VAL A 81 3.11 13.21 -5.83
N ARG A 82 2.86 14.53 -5.91
CA ARG A 82 2.78 15.37 -4.70
C ARG A 82 1.60 15.02 -3.82
N ALA A 83 0.45 14.66 -4.39
CA ALA A 83 -0.70 14.24 -3.61
C ALA A 83 -0.45 12.89 -2.89
N LEU A 84 0.24 11.96 -3.55
CA LEU A 84 0.55 10.64 -3.01
C LEU A 84 1.67 10.67 -1.95
N THR A 85 2.69 11.51 -2.13
CA THR A 85 3.92 11.51 -1.30
C THR A 85 4.05 12.71 -0.37
N SER A 86 3.20 13.73 -0.52
CA SER A 86 3.30 15.02 0.19
C SER A 86 4.64 15.76 0.02
N LEU A 87 5.41 15.40 -1.02
CA LEU A 87 6.69 16.05 -1.34
C LEU A 87 6.51 17.51 -1.81
N GLY A 88 7.56 18.31 -1.61
CA GLY A 88 7.66 19.65 -2.16
C GLY A 88 7.76 19.63 -3.70
N LEU A 89 7.56 20.81 -4.33
CA LEU A 89 7.54 20.91 -5.80
C LEU A 89 8.88 20.47 -6.42
N LYS A 90 9.99 20.74 -5.73
CA LYS A 90 11.33 20.39 -6.21
C LYS A 90 11.54 18.88 -6.14
N GLU A 91 11.24 18.28 -5.00
CA GLU A 91 11.46 16.85 -4.75
C GLU A 91 10.56 15.99 -5.65
N ALA A 92 9.31 16.38 -5.84
CA ALA A 92 8.40 15.69 -6.75
C ALA A 92 8.82 15.82 -8.21
N LYS A 93 9.35 16.98 -8.61
CA LYS A 93 9.92 17.16 -9.95
C LYS A 93 11.15 16.27 -10.15
N ASP A 94 12.05 16.23 -9.17
CA ASP A 94 13.25 15.39 -9.22
C ASP A 94 12.89 13.89 -9.26
N LEU A 95 11.82 13.48 -8.56
CA LEU A 95 11.32 12.10 -8.61
C LEU A 95 10.78 11.74 -10.01
N VAL A 96 9.94 12.61 -10.57
CA VAL A 96 9.32 12.39 -11.90
C VAL A 96 10.33 12.51 -13.04
N ASP A 97 11.33 13.39 -12.92
CA ASP A 97 12.45 13.53 -13.86
C ASP A 97 13.42 12.34 -13.77
N GLY A 98 13.53 11.71 -12.59
CA GLY A 98 14.45 10.61 -12.31
C GLY A 98 13.88 9.21 -12.57
N ALA A 99 12.77 9.09 -13.30
CA ALA A 99 12.18 7.80 -13.64
C ALA A 99 13.18 6.91 -14.44
N PRO A 100 13.26 5.58 -14.17
CA PRO A 100 12.37 4.80 -13.31
C PRO A 100 12.69 4.94 -11.81
N LYS A 101 11.69 5.32 -10.99
CA LYS A 101 11.86 5.54 -9.54
C LYS A 101 10.59 5.22 -8.75
N ALA A 102 10.73 4.71 -7.53
CA ALA A 102 9.59 4.43 -6.65
C ALA A 102 8.90 5.74 -6.20
N VAL A 103 7.58 5.78 -6.32
CA VAL A 103 6.70 6.84 -5.81
C VAL A 103 6.19 6.49 -4.43
N LEU A 104 5.75 5.24 -4.25
CA LEU A 104 5.36 4.66 -2.98
C LEU A 104 6.09 3.32 -2.85
N GLU A 105 6.56 3.04 -1.65
CA GLU A 105 7.24 1.78 -1.32
C GLU A 105 6.45 1.09 -0.21
N LYS A 106 6.35 -0.24 -0.29
CA LYS A 106 5.72 -1.09 0.71
C LYS A 106 4.29 -0.71 1.05
N VAL A 107 3.48 -0.46 0.02
CA VAL A 107 2.05 -0.17 0.19
C VAL A 107 1.21 -1.41 -0.06
N ASP A 108 0.06 -1.51 0.60
CA ASP A 108 -0.87 -2.61 0.35
C ASP A 108 -1.40 -2.60 -1.09
N LYS A 109 -1.93 -3.73 -1.54
CA LYS A 109 -2.45 -3.88 -2.91
C LYS A 109 -3.48 -2.82 -3.29
N VAL A 110 -4.37 -2.43 -2.38
CA VAL A 110 -5.42 -1.45 -2.66
C VAL A 110 -4.83 -0.06 -2.82
N ALA A 111 -3.88 0.32 -1.98
CA ALA A 111 -3.14 1.57 -2.12
C ALA A 111 -2.27 1.60 -3.39
N ALA A 112 -1.62 0.48 -3.71
CA ALA A 112 -0.79 0.33 -4.91
C ALA A 112 -1.61 0.48 -6.19
N GLU A 113 -2.76 -0.21 -6.29
CA GLU A 113 -3.64 -0.12 -7.45
C GLU A 113 -4.26 1.28 -7.60
N LYS A 114 -4.70 1.90 -6.50
CA LYS A 114 -5.20 3.30 -6.54
C LYS A 114 -4.12 4.29 -7.01
N ALA A 115 -2.90 4.15 -6.50
CA ALA A 115 -1.79 5.02 -6.90
C ALA A 115 -1.43 4.81 -8.38
N LYS A 116 -1.43 3.57 -8.86
CA LYS A 116 -1.25 3.23 -10.27
C LYS A 116 -2.32 3.88 -11.14
N GLU A 117 -3.60 3.72 -10.81
CA GLU A 117 -4.71 4.30 -11.56
C GLU A 117 -4.63 5.83 -11.65
N LEU A 118 -4.30 6.50 -10.53
CA LEU A 118 -4.14 7.96 -10.51
C LEU A 118 -2.99 8.43 -11.40
N LEU A 119 -1.84 7.76 -11.32
CA LEU A 119 -0.65 8.12 -12.08
C LEU A 119 -0.81 7.82 -13.57
N GLU A 120 -1.34 6.64 -13.92
CA GLU A 120 -1.62 6.27 -15.32
C GLU A 120 -2.73 7.15 -15.93
N GLY A 121 -3.76 7.49 -15.15
CA GLY A 121 -4.78 8.46 -15.54
C GLY A 121 -4.23 9.87 -15.80
N ALA A 122 -3.16 10.24 -15.10
CA ALA A 122 -2.40 11.48 -15.35
C ALA A 122 -1.44 11.39 -16.55
N GLY A 123 -1.29 10.21 -17.18
CA GLY A 123 -0.45 9.98 -18.35
C GLY A 123 0.95 9.43 -18.06
N ALA A 124 1.17 8.91 -16.84
CA ALA A 124 2.39 8.17 -16.51
C ALA A 124 2.32 6.70 -16.92
N THR A 125 3.47 6.03 -16.90
CA THR A 125 3.59 4.57 -16.94
C THR A 125 4.08 4.10 -15.57
N VAL A 126 3.36 3.18 -14.95
CA VAL A 126 3.64 2.71 -13.59
C VAL A 126 3.71 1.18 -13.56
N GLU A 127 4.68 0.65 -12.83
CA GLU A 127 4.85 -0.77 -12.56
C GLU A 127 4.64 -1.02 -11.06
N LEU A 128 3.85 -2.05 -10.72
CA LEU A 128 3.73 -2.53 -9.35
C LEU A 128 4.72 -3.67 -9.17
N LYS A 129 5.64 -3.53 -8.22
CA LYS A 129 6.63 -4.55 -7.89
C LYS A 129 6.36 -5.16 -6.55
#